data_AF-A0A662EXV2-F1
#
_entry.id   AF-A0A662EXV2-F1
#
_cell.length_a   1.000
_cell.length_b   1.000
_cell.length_c   1.000
_cell.angle_alpha   90.00
_cell.angle_beta   90.00
_cell.angle_gamma   90.00
#
_symmetry.space_group_name_H-M   'P 1'
#
loop_
_entity.id
_entity.type
_entity.pdbx_description
1 polymer ?
#
loop_
_entity_poly.entity_id
_entity_poly.type
_entity_poly.pdbx_seq_one_letter_code
_entity_poly.pdbx_strand_id
1 'polypeptide(L)' 'MRHLTRLMELGLVEEAKDGDRTLYGITNRGVEFLKEFAKVERFAKAFGITI' A
#
# COMPACT_ATOMS: atom_id res chain seq x y z
N MET A 1 12.83 0.34 6.41
CA MET A 1 13.04 1.28 5.28
C MET A 1 12.73 0.68 3.91
N ARG A 2 13.27 -0.49 3.53
CA ARG A 2 13.08 -1.10 2.17
C ARG A 2 11.63 -1.17 1.68
N HIS A 3 10.67 -1.51 2.54
CA HIS A 3 9.26 -1.62 2.15
C HIS A 3 8.62 -0.26 1.88
N LEU A 4 8.90 0.75 2.71
CA LEU A 4 8.35 2.09 2.52
C LEU A 4 8.90 2.75 1.25
N THR A 5 10.22 2.64 1.01
CA THR A 5 10.83 3.07 -0.24
C THR A 5 10.17 2.41 -1.44
N ARG A 6 9.91 1.09 -1.37
CA ARG A 6 9.23 0.38 -2.45
C ARG A 6 7.78 0.84 -2.66
N LEU A 7 7.04 1.12 -1.59
CA LEU A 7 5.67 1.64 -1.69
C LEU A 7 5.64 3.05 -2.33
N MET A 8 6.66 3.87 -2.06
CA MET A 8 6.83 5.17 -2.72
C MET A 8 7.24 5.03 -4.19
N GLU A 9 8.18 4.13 -4.52
CA GLU A 9 8.54 3.82 -5.91
C GLU A 9 7.34 3.33 -6.74
N LEU A 10 6.43 2.58 -6.12
CA LEU A 10 5.20 2.10 -6.74
C LEU A 10 4.09 3.17 -6.80
N GLY A 11 4.31 4.33 -6.19
CA GLY A 11 3.34 5.44 -6.12
C GLY A 11 2.12 5.14 -5.25
N LEU A 12 2.23 4.19 -4.31
CA LEU A 12 1.15 3.82 -3.39
C LEU A 12 1.18 4.67 -2.10
N VAL A 13 2.35 5.19 -1.76
CA VAL A 13 2.58 6.08 -0.62
C VAL A 13 3.31 7.34 -1.10
N GLU A 14 2.97 8.48 -0.51
CA GLU A 14 3.66 9.76 -0.71
C GLU A 14 4.28 10.26 0.60
N GLU A 15 5.38 11.00 0.48
CA GLU A 15 6.05 11.64 1.59
C GLU A 15 5.72 13.14 1.59
N ALA A 16 5.35 13.68 2.75
CA ALA A 16 5.19 15.11 2.98
C ALA A 16 6.08 15.55 4.15
N LYS A 17 6.76 16.70 3.99
CA LYS A 17 7.49 17.35 5.07
C LYS A 17 6.56 18.29 5.83
N ASP A 18 6.52 18.15 7.15
CA ASP A 18 5.76 19.01 8.06
C ASP A 18 6.70 19.49 9.18
N GLY A 19 7.39 20.60 8.93
CA GLY A 19 8.47 21.10 9.78
C GLY A 19 9.58 20.04 9.95
N ASP A 20 9.85 19.67 11.21
CA ASP A 20 10.83 18.62 11.55
C ASP A 20 10.28 17.19 11.41
N ARG A 21 9.00 17.04 11.00
CA ARG A 21 8.35 15.74 10.84
C ARG A 21 8.28 15.34 9.39
N THR A 22 8.35 14.03 9.18
CA THR A 22 8.08 13.42 7.88
C THR A 22 6.80 12.61 8.01
N LEU A 23 5.79 12.94 7.21
CA LEU A 23 4.51 12.27 7.15
C LEU A 23 4.45 11.39 5.91
N TYR A 24 3.80 10.24 6.03
CA TYR A 24 3.61 9.30 4.93
C TYR A 24 2.11 9.06 4.74
N GLY A 25 1.60 9.45 3.57
CA GLY A 25 0.19 9.32 3.21
C GLY A 25 -0.02 8.20 2.18
N ILE A 26 -1.13 7.47 2.28
CA ILE A 26 -1.55 6.59 1.19
C ILE A 26 -2.13 7.43 0.06
N THR A 27 -1.68 7.19 -1.17
CA THR A 27 -2.21 7.90 -2.34
C THR A 27 -3.58 7.34 -2.72
N ASN A 28 -4.34 8.06 -3.56
CA ASN A 28 -5.57 7.51 -4.15
C ASN A 28 -5.32 6.18 -4.88
N ARG A 29 -4.16 6.06 -5.56
CA ARG A 29 -3.74 4.80 -6.20
C ARG A 29 -3.46 3.71 -5.18
N GLY A 30 -2.84 4.05 -4.05
CA GLY A 30 -2.64 3.13 -2.92
C GLY A 30 -3.96 2.58 -2.38
N VAL A 31 -4.97 3.43 -2.25
CA VAL A 31 -6.33 3.03 -1.82
C VAL A 31 -6.96 2.06 -2.82
N GLU A 32 -6.90 2.34 -4.12
CA GLU A 32 -7.40 1.43 -5.14
C GLU A 32 -6.65 0.09 -5.16
N PHE A 33 -5.33 0.11 -4.98
CA PHE A 33 -4.54 -1.11 -4.84
C PHE A 33 -5.02 -1.98 -3.69
N LEU A 34 -5.29 -1.39 -2.51
CA LEU A 34 -5.79 -2.14 -1.36
C LEU A 34 -7.18 -2.75 -1.63
N LYS A 35 -8.05 -2.06 -2.35
CA LYS A 35 -9.37 -2.60 -2.74
C LYS A 35 -9.25 -3.83 -3.62
N GLU A 36 -8.36 -3.80 -4.62
CA GLU A 36 -8.11 -4.94 -5.49
C GLU A 36 -7.40 -6.07 -4.74
N PHE A 37 -6.41 -5.74 -3.92
CA PHE A 37 -5.70 -6.70 -3.08
C PHE A 37 -6.67 -7.47 -2.16
N ALA A 38 -7.63 -6.77 -1.54
CA ALA A 38 -8.66 -7.41 -0.72
C ALA A 38 -9.55 -8.39 -1.51
N LYS A 39 -9.76 -8.18 -2.81
CA LYS A 39 -10.46 -9.16 -3.67
C LYS A 39 -9.59 -10.40 -3.89
N VAL A 40 -8.30 -10.22 -4.14
CA VAL A 40 -7.33 -11.32 -4.32
C VAL A 40 -7.20 -12.14 -3.04
N GLU A 41 -7.11 -11.51 -1.87
CA GLU A 41 -7.08 -12.21 -0.58
C GLU A 41 -8.36 -13.03 -0.34
N ARG A 42 -9.54 -12.47 -0.63
CA ARG A 42 -10.80 -13.20 -0.51
C ARG A 42 -10.85 -14.40 -1.45
N PHE A 43 -10.38 -14.23 -2.68
CA PHE A 43 -10.27 -15.33 -3.65
C PHE A 43 -9.34 -16.42 -3.11
N ALA A 44 -8.09 -16.10 -2.77
CA ALA A 44 -7.13 -17.08 -2.27
C ALA A 44 -7.64 -17.83 -1.04
N LYS A 45 -8.26 -17.12 -0.10
CA LYS A 45 -8.91 -17.73 1.06
C LYS A 45 -10.00 -18.74 0.69
N ALA A 46 -10.83 -18.44 -0.31
CA ALA A 46 -11.87 -19.36 -0.79
C ALA A 46 -11.30 -20.64 -1.42
N PHE A 47 -10.08 -20.58 -1.96
CA PHE A 47 -9.36 -21.72 -2.54
C PHE A 47 -8.37 -22.38 -1.56
N GLY A 48 -8.32 -21.95 -0.28
CA GLY A 48 -7.38 -22.48 0.71
C GLY A 48 -5.91 -22.13 0.44
N ILE A 49 -5.66 -21.09 -0.38
CA ILE A 49 -4.31 -20.59 -0.68
C ILE A 49 -3.93 -19.56 0.39
N THR A 50 -2.72 -19.69 0.93
CA THR A 50 -2.13 -18.69 1.84
C THR A 50 -1.21 -17.78 1.02
N ILE A 51 -1.45 -16.46 1.07
CA ILE A 51 -0.63 -15.42 0.41
C ILE A 51 0.27 -14.76 1.46
#